data_AF-A0A932P3C9-F1
#
_entry.id   AF-A0A932P3C9-F1
#
_cell.length_a   1.000
_cell.length_b   1.000
_cell.length_c   1.000
_cell.angle_alpha   90.00
_cell.angle_beta   90.00
_cell.angle_gamma   90.00
#
_symmetry.space_group_name_H-M   'P 1'
#
loop_
_entity.id
_entity.type
_entity.pdbx_description
1 polymer ?
#
loop_
_entity_poly.entity_id
_entity_poly.type
_entity_poly.pdbx_seq_one_letter_code
_entity_poly.pdbx_strand_id
1 'polypeptide(L)'
;MTSCELRAILRKVGISQSDLAQLIGITARAVSLWMTDDTKPVPGAVSAYANLLASLPENSRENELRRLKKGRMAMRDGMYGIGFRFGDAGGEGILTFEDGRVYGVDAGGARYDGTYVYNEVTGLTDVFVKVTFPPNGYSVFGIVHPYEWSIDVVASLNPKLDAGETMVKTSIGKELPARYRFLRDLPLAA
;
A
#
# COMPACT_ATOMS: atom_id res chain seq x y z
N MET A 1 24.13 20.12 -14.54
CA MET A 1 22.76 20.63 -14.55
C MET A 1 22.72 21.93 -13.76
N THR A 2 22.12 22.97 -14.30
CA THR A 2 21.95 24.27 -13.63
C THR A 2 20.67 24.30 -12.80
N SER A 3 20.56 25.27 -11.89
CA SER A 3 19.34 25.56 -11.11
C SER A 3 18.11 25.81 -12.01
N CYS A 4 18.34 26.43 -13.17
CA CYS A 4 17.31 26.75 -14.16
C CYS A 4 16.81 25.50 -14.88
N GLU A 5 17.74 24.61 -15.28
CA GLU A 5 17.40 23.31 -15.88
C GLU A 5 16.61 22.43 -14.90
N LEU A 6 17.00 22.40 -13.63
CA LEU A 6 16.25 21.67 -12.60
C LEU A 6 14.82 22.21 -12.46
N ARG A 7 14.66 23.54 -12.40
CA ARG A 7 13.34 24.19 -12.36
C ARG A 7 12.47 23.83 -13.57
N ALA A 8 13.07 23.83 -14.77
CA ALA A 8 12.38 23.48 -16.00
C ALA A 8 11.91 22.02 -15.99
N ILE A 9 12.76 21.09 -15.53
CA ILE A 9 12.41 19.67 -15.39
C ILE A 9 11.26 19.48 -14.40
N LEU A 10 11.33 20.08 -13.21
CA LEU A 10 10.28 19.93 -12.20
C LEU A 10 8.92 20.46 -12.68
N ARG A 11 8.92 21.60 -13.39
CA ARG A 11 7.70 22.14 -14.02
C ARG A 11 7.15 21.22 -15.11
N LYS A 12 8.03 20.65 -15.96
CA LYS A 12 7.64 19.72 -17.03
C LYS A 12 7.07 18.42 -16.47
N VAL A 13 7.62 17.93 -15.37
CA VAL A 13 7.21 16.68 -14.70
C VAL A 13 6.00 16.91 -13.78
N GLY A 14 5.71 18.17 -13.42
CA GLY A 14 4.57 18.54 -12.59
C GLY A 14 4.77 18.30 -11.09
N ILE A 15 6.01 18.34 -10.61
CA ILE A 15 6.36 17.99 -9.22
C ILE A 15 6.96 19.18 -8.45
N SER A 16 6.71 19.24 -7.15
CA SER A 16 7.23 20.29 -6.28
C SER A 16 8.66 20.02 -5.81
N GLN A 17 9.30 21.03 -5.22
CA GLN A 17 10.63 20.88 -4.61
C GLN A 17 10.61 19.89 -3.44
N SER A 18 9.52 19.88 -2.67
CA SER A 18 9.31 18.93 -1.58
C SER A 18 9.16 17.49 -2.09
N ASP A 19 8.49 17.29 -3.23
CA ASP A 19 8.32 15.95 -3.81
C ASP A 19 9.66 15.42 -4.31
N LEU A 20 10.46 16.27 -4.99
CA LEU A 20 11.82 15.90 -5.40
C LEU A 20 12.69 15.55 -4.19
N ALA A 21 12.65 16.36 -3.12
CA ALA A 21 13.43 16.10 -1.92
C ALA A 21 13.13 14.73 -1.32
N GLN A 22 11.85 14.34 -1.33
CA GLN A 22 11.41 13.03 -0.85
C GLN A 22 11.88 11.90 -1.76
N LEU A 23 11.75 12.04 -3.08
CA LEU A 23 12.21 11.05 -4.07
C LEU A 23 13.67 10.65 -3.88
N ILE A 24 14.52 11.64 -3.62
CA ILE A 24 15.96 11.45 -3.52
C ILE A 24 16.45 11.30 -2.06
N GLY A 25 15.54 11.27 -1.08
CA GLY A 25 15.86 11.05 0.33
C GLY A 25 16.64 12.19 1.00
N ILE A 26 16.37 13.44 0.64
CA ILE A 26 17.03 14.62 1.22
C ILE A 26 16.04 15.65 1.77
N THR A 27 16.56 16.72 2.37
CA THR A 27 15.73 17.82 2.89
C THR A 27 15.28 18.77 1.78
N ALA A 28 14.04 19.30 1.89
CA ALA A 28 13.54 20.34 0.99
C ALA A 28 14.42 21.60 1.00
N ARG A 29 15.10 21.88 2.12
CA ARG A 29 16.07 22.97 2.24
C ARG A 29 17.30 22.75 1.34
N ALA A 30 17.80 21.52 1.23
CA ALA A 30 18.90 21.20 0.32
C ALA A 30 18.50 21.43 -1.14
N VAL A 31 17.28 21.01 -1.52
CA VAL A 31 16.73 21.27 -2.86
C VAL A 31 16.58 22.77 -3.12
N SER A 32 16.03 23.51 -2.16
CA SER A 32 15.87 24.97 -2.27
C SER A 32 17.21 25.67 -2.46
N LEU A 33 18.26 25.26 -1.75
CA LEU A 33 19.61 25.82 -1.91
C LEU A 33 20.13 25.67 -3.34
N TRP A 34 19.90 24.53 -3.99
CA TRP A 34 20.30 24.31 -5.39
C TRP A 34 19.45 25.08 -6.41
N MET A 35 18.23 25.44 -6.03
CA MET A 35 17.32 26.18 -6.90
C MET A 35 17.44 27.70 -6.75
N THR A 36 17.96 28.18 -5.63
CA THR A 36 18.16 29.61 -5.36
C THR A 36 19.57 30.08 -5.72
N ASP A 37 20.58 29.23 -5.55
CA ASP A 37 21.97 29.59 -5.81
C ASP A 37 22.39 29.15 -7.22
N ASP A 38 22.37 30.07 -8.17
CA ASP A 38 22.77 29.82 -9.56
C ASP A 38 24.27 29.51 -9.71
N THR A 39 25.07 29.75 -8.67
CA THR A 39 26.52 29.48 -8.69
C THR A 39 26.88 28.06 -8.23
N LYS A 40 25.95 27.35 -7.58
CA LYS A 40 26.20 25.99 -7.09
C LYS A 40 25.64 24.95 -8.06
N PRO A 41 26.47 24.04 -8.58
CA PRO A 41 25.99 22.97 -9.45
C PRO A 41 25.10 22.01 -8.65
N VAL A 42 24.00 21.57 -9.26
CA VAL A 42 23.17 20.51 -8.70
C VAL A 42 24.01 19.22 -8.64
N PRO A 43 23.97 18.45 -7.54
CA PRO A 43 24.72 17.20 -7.45
C PRO A 43 24.43 16.26 -8.63
N GLY A 44 25.46 15.55 -9.10
CA GLY A 44 25.36 14.69 -10.29
C GLY A 44 24.28 13.62 -10.17
N ALA A 45 24.16 12.97 -9.01
CA ALA A 45 23.13 11.96 -8.75
C ALA A 45 21.70 12.51 -8.88
N VAL A 46 21.47 13.72 -8.35
CA VAL A 46 20.17 14.41 -8.43
C VAL A 46 19.86 14.81 -9.86
N SER A 47 20.89 15.25 -10.59
CA SER A 47 20.79 15.57 -12.02
C SER A 47 20.40 14.35 -12.85
N ALA A 48 21.08 13.22 -12.61
CA ALA A 48 20.78 11.96 -13.29
C ALA A 48 19.34 11.50 -13.00
N TYR A 49 18.90 11.59 -11.74
CA TYR A 49 17.56 11.18 -11.34
C TYR A 49 16.46 12.10 -11.92
N ALA A 50 16.64 13.41 -11.89
CA ALA A 50 15.70 14.36 -12.48
C ALA A 50 15.55 14.14 -14.00
N ASN A 51 16.66 13.90 -14.69
CA ASN A 51 16.65 13.57 -16.12
C ASN A 51 15.97 12.21 -16.40
N LEU A 52 16.20 11.20 -15.56
CA LEU A 52 15.51 9.92 -15.65
C LEU A 52 14.00 10.14 -15.54
N LEU A 53 13.52 10.81 -14.48
CA LEU A 53 12.10 11.12 -14.29
C LEU A 53 11.48 11.88 -15.48
N ALA A 54 12.22 12.82 -16.06
CA ALA A 54 11.79 13.57 -17.23
C ALA A 54 11.72 12.72 -18.51
N SER A 55 12.55 11.68 -18.61
CA SER A 55 12.60 10.75 -19.74
C SER A 55 11.58 9.60 -19.64
N LEU A 56 11.06 9.32 -18.44
CA LEU A 56 10.07 8.27 -18.25
C LEU A 56 8.76 8.56 -19.01
N PRO A 57 8.13 7.54 -19.61
CA PRO A 57 6.76 7.62 -20.11
C PRO A 57 5.79 8.06 -19.00
N GLU A 58 4.72 8.78 -19.36
CA GLU A 58 3.77 9.37 -18.40
C GLU A 58 3.25 8.33 -17.40
N ASN A 59 2.85 7.14 -17.85
CA ASN A 59 2.38 6.06 -16.98
C ASN A 59 3.41 5.62 -15.92
N SER A 60 4.69 5.54 -16.29
CA SER A 60 5.76 5.14 -15.36
C SER A 60 6.07 6.24 -14.36
N ARG A 61 6.04 7.50 -14.82
CA ARG A 61 6.19 8.68 -13.97
C ARG A 61 5.05 8.79 -12.97
N GLU A 62 3.80 8.61 -13.41
CA GLU A 62 2.64 8.60 -12.52
C GLU A 62 2.72 7.52 -11.45
N ASN A 63 3.22 6.32 -11.80
CA ASN A 63 3.43 5.25 -10.82
C ASN A 63 4.46 5.63 -9.75
N GLU A 64 5.57 6.26 -10.16
CA GLU A 64 6.60 6.73 -9.21
C GLU A 64 6.07 7.87 -8.32
N LEU A 65 5.30 8.80 -8.88
CA LEU A 65 4.66 9.87 -8.11
C LEU A 65 3.57 9.37 -7.17
N ARG A 66 2.84 8.32 -7.58
CA ARG A 66 1.91 7.61 -6.71
C ARG A 66 2.64 6.94 -5.55
N ARG A 67 3.82 6.35 -5.78
CA ARG A 67 4.66 5.79 -4.71
C ARG A 67 5.09 6.83 -3.67
N LEU A 68 5.45 8.05 -4.08
CA LEU A 68 5.74 9.13 -3.13
C LEU A 68 4.54 9.51 -2.27
N LYS A 69 3.37 9.63 -2.91
CA LYS A 69 2.13 9.94 -2.20
C LYS A 69 1.76 8.80 -1.25
N LYS A 70 1.94 7.54 -1.67
CA LYS A 70 1.74 6.33 -0.86
C LYS A 70 2.68 6.25 0.34
N GLY A 71 3.95 6.64 0.18
CA GLY A 71 4.99 6.60 1.23
C GLY A 71 4.71 7.49 2.44
N ARG A 72 3.65 8.31 2.39
CA ARG A 72 3.26 9.16 3.50
C ARG A 72 2.24 8.54 4.44
N MET A 73 1.32 7.67 4.00
CA MET A 73 0.16 7.26 4.82
C MET A 73 -0.50 5.91 4.46
N ALA A 74 0.05 5.11 3.53
CA ALA A 74 -0.49 3.80 3.23
C ALA A 74 -0.21 2.78 4.35
N MET A 75 -1.04 1.73 4.45
CA MET A 75 -0.75 0.57 5.29
C MET A 75 0.68 0.10 5.04
N ARG A 76 1.44 -0.12 6.12
CA ARG A 76 2.84 -0.56 6.05
C ARG A 76 2.92 -1.88 5.31
N ASP A 77 3.82 -1.97 4.34
CA ASP A 77 4.11 -3.21 3.65
C ASP A 77 4.72 -4.21 4.65
N GLY A 78 4.23 -5.45 4.64
CA GLY A 78 4.56 -6.41 5.68
C GLY A 78 3.62 -7.59 5.78
N MET A 79 3.97 -8.49 6.68
CA MET A 79 3.13 -9.62 7.07
C MET A 79 2.29 -9.24 8.28
N TYR A 80 1.00 -9.56 8.20
CA TYR A 80 0.00 -9.32 9.23
C TYR A 80 -0.68 -10.63 9.61
N GLY A 81 -0.83 -10.87 10.90
CA GLY A 81 -1.73 -11.90 11.41
C GLY A 81 -3.15 -11.35 11.47
N ILE A 82 -4.12 -12.16 11.07
CA ILE A 82 -5.55 -11.86 11.21
C ILE A 82 -6.23 -12.91 12.08
N GLY A 83 -7.24 -12.49 12.82
CA GLY A 83 -8.17 -13.37 13.50
C GLY A 83 -9.59 -12.88 13.29
N PHE A 84 -10.53 -13.78 13.10
CA PHE A 84 -11.93 -13.44 12.84
C PHE A 84 -12.87 -14.42 13.52
N ARG A 85 -14.08 -13.96 13.84
CA ARG A 85 -15.08 -14.78 14.52
C ARG A 85 -16.49 -14.46 14.06
N PHE A 86 -17.31 -15.50 13.86
CA PHE A 86 -18.74 -15.39 13.59
C PHE A 86 -19.49 -16.41 14.46
N GLY A 87 -20.22 -15.92 15.47
CA GLY A 87 -20.80 -16.79 16.51
C GLY A 87 -19.71 -17.53 17.28
N ASP A 88 -19.83 -18.86 17.36
CA ASP A 88 -18.85 -19.75 17.99
C ASP A 88 -17.74 -20.22 17.03
N ALA A 89 -17.87 -19.94 15.73
CA ALA A 89 -16.86 -20.26 14.73
C ALA A 89 -15.83 -19.13 14.63
N GLY A 90 -14.56 -19.48 14.48
CA GLY A 90 -13.49 -18.51 14.29
C GLY A 90 -12.32 -19.11 13.52
N GLY A 91 -11.43 -18.23 13.06
CA GLY A 91 -10.24 -18.61 12.31
C GLY A 91 -9.12 -17.61 12.48
N GLU A 92 -7.92 -18.07 12.15
CA GLU A 92 -6.71 -17.27 12.10
C GLU A 92 -6.02 -17.48 10.75
N GLY A 93 -5.35 -16.43 10.28
CA GLY A 93 -4.64 -16.44 9.01
C GLY A 93 -3.55 -15.39 8.95
N ILE A 94 -2.86 -15.36 7.82
CA ILE A 94 -1.81 -14.39 7.53
C ILE A 94 -2.16 -13.68 6.23
N LEU A 95 -2.01 -12.35 6.24
CA LEU A 95 -2.07 -11.50 5.06
C LEU A 95 -0.72 -10.82 4.85
N THR A 96 -0.30 -10.72 3.61
CA THR A 96 0.83 -9.92 3.16
C THR A 96 0.30 -8.68 2.46
N PHE A 97 0.77 -7.52 2.89
CA PHE A 97 0.51 -6.23 2.25
C PHE A 97 1.78 -5.81 1.51
N GLU A 98 1.66 -5.56 0.21
CA GLU A 98 2.79 -5.19 -0.63
C GLU A 98 2.33 -4.28 -1.77
N ASP A 99 2.83 -3.05 -1.78
CA ASP A 99 2.67 -2.06 -2.84
C ASP A 99 1.20 -1.82 -3.30
N GLY A 100 0.24 -1.92 -2.37
CA GLY A 100 -1.20 -1.76 -2.62
C GLY A 100 -1.95 -3.07 -2.92
N ARG A 101 -1.27 -4.22 -2.85
CA ARG A 101 -1.84 -5.56 -2.98
C ARG A 101 -1.91 -6.27 -1.64
N VAL A 102 -2.96 -7.02 -1.42
CA VAL A 102 -3.08 -7.90 -0.27
C VAL A 102 -3.32 -9.32 -0.73
N TYR A 103 -2.59 -10.27 -0.15
CA TYR A 103 -2.77 -11.69 -0.41
C TYR A 103 -2.45 -12.53 0.81
N GLY A 104 -3.01 -13.73 0.92
CA GLY A 104 -2.81 -14.53 2.12
C GLY A 104 -3.58 -15.84 2.16
N VAL A 105 -3.52 -16.48 3.33
CA VAL A 105 -4.15 -17.77 3.60
C VAL A 105 -4.56 -17.89 5.07
N ASP A 106 -5.61 -18.66 5.34
CA ASP A 106 -6.00 -19.03 6.71
C ASP A 106 -5.79 -20.52 7.00
N ALA A 107 -5.97 -20.89 8.27
CA ALA A 107 -5.84 -22.27 8.73
C ALA A 107 -6.87 -23.24 8.09
N GLY A 108 -7.99 -22.72 7.55
CA GLY A 108 -8.99 -23.50 6.82
C GLY A 108 -8.64 -23.72 5.35
N GLY A 109 -7.52 -23.16 4.87
CA GLY A 109 -7.09 -23.24 3.49
C GLY A 109 -7.79 -22.24 2.56
N ALA A 110 -8.53 -21.27 3.09
CA ALA A 110 -9.09 -20.20 2.27
C ALA A 110 -7.96 -19.28 1.80
N ARG A 111 -8.01 -18.88 0.53
CA ARG A 111 -7.06 -17.97 -0.11
C ARG A 111 -7.63 -16.56 -0.15
N TYR A 112 -6.78 -15.59 0.07
CA TYR A 112 -7.12 -14.17 0.12
C TYR A 112 -6.36 -13.47 -1.00
N ASP A 113 -7.05 -12.73 -1.86
CA ASP A 113 -6.43 -11.97 -2.95
C ASP A 113 -7.16 -10.64 -3.15
N GLY A 114 -6.44 -9.53 -3.20
CA GLY A 114 -7.08 -8.22 -3.19
C GLY A 114 -6.14 -7.02 -3.29
N THR A 115 -6.71 -5.87 -2.97
CA THR A 115 -6.01 -4.58 -2.96
C THR A 115 -6.34 -3.78 -1.71
N TYR A 116 -5.50 -2.79 -1.42
CA TYR A 116 -5.78 -1.82 -0.37
C TYR A 116 -5.45 -0.40 -0.83
N VAL A 117 -6.23 0.55 -0.35
CA VAL A 117 -6.15 1.96 -0.71
C VAL A 117 -6.31 2.81 0.55
N TYR A 118 -5.38 3.75 0.76
CA TYR A 118 -5.53 4.73 1.82
C TYR A 118 -6.62 5.74 1.47
N ASN A 119 -7.52 5.96 2.41
CA ASN A 119 -8.61 6.90 2.31
C ASN A 119 -8.24 8.19 3.07
N GLU A 120 -7.95 9.25 2.33
CA GLU A 120 -7.51 10.54 2.91
C GLU A 120 -8.59 11.20 3.77
N VAL A 121 -9.87 10.92 3.52
CA VAL A 121 -10.99 11.51 4.25
C VAL A 121 -11.13 10.88 5.62
N THR A 122 -11.04 9.54 5.69
CA THR A 122 -11.23 8.80 6.95
C THR A 122 -9.92 8.59 7.71
N GLY A 123 -8.79 8.71 7.04
CA GLY A 123 -7.48 8.38 7.58
C GLY A 123 -7.26 6.88 7.79
N LEU A 124 -8.12 6.04 7.21
CA LEU A 124 -8.04 4.58 7.27
C LEU A 124 -7.56 4.01 5.94
N THR A 125 -7.08 2.77 5.95
CA THR A 125 -6.84 1.99 4.75
C THR A 125 -8.03 1.10 4.48
N ASP A 126 -8.70 1.31 3.36
CA ASP A 126 -9.76 0.44 2.88
C ASP A 126 -9.15 -0.75 2.14
N VAL A 127 -9.54 -1.95 2.54
CA VAL A 127 -9.02 -3.23 2.03
C VAL A 127 -10.16 -3.97 1.36
N PHE A 128 -9.92 -4.40 0.12
CA PHE A 128 -10.87 -5.11 -0.73
C PHE A 128 -10.27 -6.46 -1.07
N VAL A 129 -10.87 -7.54 -0.57
CA VAL A 129 -10.33 -8.90 -0.69
C VAL A 129 -11.38 -9.84 -1.25
N LYS A 130 -10.98 -10.66 -2.21
CA LYS A 130 -11.71 -11.86 -2.57
C LYS A 130 -11.18 -13.02 -1.72
N VAL A 131 -12.08 -13.67 -1.00
CA VAL A 131 -11.77 -14.86 -0.21
C VAL A 131 -12.28 -16.08 -0.96
N THR A 132 -11.38 -16.97 -1.32
CA THR A 132 -11.64 -18.20 -2.08
C THR A 132 -11.52 -19.41 -1.18
N PHE A 133 -12.62 -20.12 -0.98
CA PHE A 133 -12.68 -21.31 -0.13
C PHE A 133 -12.47 -22.58 -0.95
N PRO A 134 -11.71 -23.56 -0.43
CA PRO A 134 -11.52 -24.83 -1.11
C PRO A 134 -12.81 -25.67 -1.14
N PRO A 135 -12.93 -26.63 -2.08
CA PRO A 135 -14.01 -27.61 -2.07
C PRO A 135 -14.09 -28.34 -0.72
N ASN A 136 -15.31 -28.49 -0.21
CA ASN A 136 -15.64 -29.11 1.08
C ASN A 136 -15.02 -28.42 2.31
N GLY A 137 -14.42 -27.23 2.15
CA GLY A 137 -13.94 -26.41 3.25
C GLY A 137 -15.08 -25.70 3.97
N TYR A 138 -15.03 -25.65 5.30
CA TYR A 138 -15.94 -24.84 6.10
C TYR A 138 -15.52 -23.38 6.04
N SER A 139 -16.44 -22.52 5.58
CA SER A 139 -16.32 -21.09 5.87
C SER A 139 -16.63 -20.81 7.34
N VAL A 140 -16.17 -19.66 7.86
CA VAL A 140 -16.53 -19.19 9.20
C VAL A 140 -18.04 -19.00 9.38
N PHE A 141 -18.79 -18.89 8.27
CA PHE A 141 -20.24 -18.78 8.26
C PHE A 141 -20.95 -20.14 8.31
N GLY A 142 -20.21 -21.25 8.36
CA GLY A 142 -20.77 -22.61 8.32
C GLY A 142 -21.24 -23.07 6.94
N ILE A 143 -20.98 -22.28 5.89
CA ILE A 143 -21.31 -22.64 4.51
C ILE A 143 -20.21 -23.54 3.94
N VAL A 144 -20.64 -24.63 3.29
CA VAL A 144 -19.77 -25.60 2.62
C VAL A 144 -20.32 -25.87 1.22
N HIS A 145 -19.43 -25.91 0.22
CA HIS A 145 -19.76 -26.30 -1.14
C HIS A 145 -18.82 -27.42 -1.62
N PRO A 146 -19.28 -28.33 -2.51
CA PRO A 146 -18.44 -29.39 -3.07
C PRO A 146 -17.48 -28.89 -4.16
N TYR A 147 -17.43 -27.57 -4.39
CA TYR A 147 -16.61 -26.89 -5.37
C TYR A 147 -15.96 -25.65 -4.74
N GLU A 148 -14.92 -25.13 -5.39
CA GLU A 148 -14.31 -23.86 -5.00
C GLU A 148 -15.31 -22.72 -5.19
N TRP A 149 -15.41 -21.85 -4.19
CA TRP A 149 -16.31 -20.70 -4.23
C TRP A 149 -15.63 -19.49 -3.59
N SER A 150 -16.17 -18.30 -3.83
CA SER A 150 -15.56 -17.08 -3.31
C SER A 150 -16.59 -16.05 -2.89
N ILE A 151 -16.17 -15.17 -1.98
CA ILE A 151 -16.92 -14.00 -1.56
C ILE A 151 -16.01 -12.78 -1.62
N ASP A 152 -16.61 -11.61 -1.80
CA ASP A 152 -15.90 -10.34 -1.69
C ASP A 152 -16.03 -9.81 -0.26
N VAL A 153 -14.97 -9.22 0.23
CA VAL A 153 -14.79 -8.77 1.59
C VAL A 153 -14.23 -7.35 1.59
N VAL A 154 -14.81 -6.49 2.43
CA VAL A 154 -14.35 -5.11 2.60
C VAL A 154 -14.13 -4.84 4.08
N ALA A 155 -12.99 -4.23 4.40
CA ALA A 155 -12.64 -3.82 5.76
C ALA A 155 -11.85 -2.50 5.74
N SER A 156 -11.89 -1.75 6.84
CA SER A 156 -11.07 -0.54 7.01
C SER A 156 -10.12 -0.72 8.18
N LEU A 157 -8.83 -0.51 7.95
CA LEU A 157 -7.75 -0.69 8.93
C LEU A 157 -7.12 0.66 9.28
N ASN A 158 -6.58 0.79 10.50
CA ASN A 158 -5.86 2.00 10.88
C ASN A 158 -4.36 1.81 10.57
N PRO A 159 -3.80 2.47 9.55
CA PRO A 159 -2.40 2.25 9.15
C PRO A 159 -1.38 2.77 10.16
N LYS A 160 -1.82 3.49 11.20
CA LYS A 160 -0.96 4.05 12.26
C LYS A 160 -0.75 3.10 13.43
N LEU A 161 -1.47 1.98 13.47
CA LEU A 161 -1.41 1.03 14.58
C LEU A 161 -0.86 -0.31 14.08
N ASP A 162 0.03 -0.91 14.88
CA ASP A 162 0.52 -2.26 14.63
C ASP A 162 -0.54 -3.32 14.91
N ALA A 163 -1.63 -3.00 15.61
CA ALA A 163 -2.74 -3.91 15.82
C ALA A 163 -4.05 -3.15 16.02
N GLY A 164 -5.16 -3.81 15.69
CA GLY A 164 -6.48 -3.24 15.93
C GLY A 164 -7.60 -4.23 15.61
N GLU A 165 -8.83 -3.73 15.78
CA GLU A 165 -10.06 -4.44 15.44
C GLU A 165 -10.81 -3.67 14.35
N THR A 166 -11.57 -4.39 13.54
CA THR A 166 -12.39 -3.82 12.47
C THR A 166 -13.63 -4.68 12.23
N MET A 167 -14.67 -4.06 11.69
CA MET A 167 -15.85 -4.78 11.20
C MET A 167 -15.64 -5.10 9.73
N VAL A 168 -15.74 -6.37 9.39
CA VAL A 168 -15.57 -6.89 8.04
C VAL A 168 -16.94 -7.06 7.41
N LYS A 169 -17.14 -6.48 6.22
CA LYS A 169 -18.37 -6.61 5.43
C LYS A 169 -18.16 -7.62 4.31
N THR A 170 -19.15 -8.46 4.06
CA THR A 170 -19.07 -9.49 3.01
C THR A 170 -20.17 -9.34 1.97
N SER A 171 -19.91 -9.81 0.74
CA SER A 171 -20.89 -9.81 -0.35
C SER A 171 -22.11 -10.70 -0.11
N ILE A 172 -22.04 -11.61 0.86
CA ILE A 172 -23.17 -12.46 1.29
C ILE A 172 -24.05 -11.79 2.36
N GLY A 173 -23.83 -10.50 2.65
CA GLY A 173 -24.63 -9.72 3.60
C GLY A 173 -24.39 -10.04 5.07
N LYS A 174 -23.30 -10.77 5.39
CA LYS A 174 -22.86 -11.00 6.76
C LYS A 174 -21.74 -10.04 7.11
N GLU A 175 -21.72 -9.59 8.37
CA GLU A 175 -20.62 -8.83 8.94
C GLU A 175 -20.00 -9.63 10.09
N LEU A 176 -18.68 -9.48 10.27
CA LEU A 176 -17.97 -10.13 11.37
C LEU A 176 -16.87 -9.25 11.94
N PRO A 177 -16.61 -9.31 13.26
CA PRO A 177 -15.44 -8.68 13.85
C PRO A 177 -14.17 -9.42 13.45
N ALA A 178 -13.15 -8.68 13.07
CA ALA A 178 -11.80 -9.17 12.85
C ALA A 178 -10.77 -8.34 13.59
N ARG A 179 -9.67 -8.98 13.98
CA ARG A 179 -8.46 -8.36 14.53
C ARG A 179 -7.32 -8.52 13.55
N TYR A 180 -6.43 -7.54 13.51
CA TYR A 180 -5.19 -7.58 12.75
C TYR A 180 -4.00 -7.24 13.65
N ARG A 181 -2.83 -7.77 13.31
CA ARG A 181 -1.56 -7.46 13.97
C ARG A 181 -0.41 -7.55 12.98
N PHE A 182 0.38 -6.49 12.87
CA PHE A 182 1.66 -6.47 12.18
C PHE A 182 2.62 -7.45 12.83
N LEU A 183 3.23 -8.32 12.03
CA LEU A 183 4.15 -9.35 12.49
C LEU A 183 5.59 -8.98 12.16
N ARG A 184 5.85 -8.60 10.89
CA ARG A 184 7.20 -8.30 10.40
C ARG A 184 7.17 -7.60 9.05
N ASP A 185 8.28 -6.93 8.74
CA ASP A 185 8.55 -6.42 7.40
C ASP A 185 8.78 -7.57 6.40
N LEU A 186 8.52 -7.26 5.14
CA LEU A 186 8.94 -8.11 4.02
C LEU A 186 10.46 -8.06 3.87
N PRO A 187 11.10 -9.19 3.52
CA PRO A 187 12.51 -9.18 3.20
C PRO A 187 12.76 -8.26 2.00
N LEU A 188 13.85 -7.50 2.06
CA LEU A 188 14.31 -6.75 0.89
C LEU A 188 14.63 -7.76 -0.21
N ALA A 189 14.15 -7.50 -1.43
CA ALA A 189 14.54 -8.29 -2.59
C ALA A 189 16.07 -8.27 -2.71
N ALA A 190 16.67 -9.47 -2.79
CA ALA A 190 18.11 -9.68 -2.92
C ALA A 190 18.59 -9.43 -4.36
#